data_AF-A0A937T7M9-F1
#
_entry.id   AF-A0A937T7M9-F1
#
_cell.length_a   1.000
_cell.length_b   1.000
_cell.length_c   1.000
_cell.angle_alpha   90.00
_cell.angle_beta   90.00
_cell.angle_gamma   90.00
#
_symmetry.space_group_name_H-M   'P 1'
#
loop_
_entity.id
_entity.type
_entity.pdbx_description
1 polymer ?
#
loop_
_entity_poly.entity_id
_entity_poly.type
_entity_poly.pdbx_seq_one_letter_code
_entity_poly.pdbx_strand_id
1 'polypeptide(L)'
;MVTRKIPFIGREFYHIYNRGNDKRIIFKDDSDYKRFILLLYLCNSDMPVHISNDLNQGLPLIEMFKKDRGEQFVDIVTYCLMPNHFHILIKEKTDGGISTFMGKLATAYVMYFNTKNERKGSLFEGPFGAKHIDTDEYLNWIFSYIHLNPVKLIDKD
;
A
#
# COMPACT_ATOMS: atom_id res chain seq x y z
N MET A 1 -6.50 20.56 -3.32
CA MET A 1 -5.86 19.44 -2.58
C MET A 1 -6.70 19.15 -1.35
N VAL A 2 -7.12 17.91 -1.15
CA VAL A 2 -7.70 17.51 0.14
C VAL A 2 -6.54 17.31 1.10
N THR A 3 -6.30 18.31 1.95
CA THR A 3 -5.26 18.25 2.99
C THR A 3 -5.82 17.49 4.20
N ARG A 4 -5.04 16.57 4.75
CA ARG A 4 -5.42 15.87 5.99
C ARG A 4 -5.51 16.90 7.12
N LYS A 5 -6.65 16.97 7.82
CA LYS A 5 -6.85 17.94 8.92
C LYS A 5 -5.97 17.67 10.15
N ILE A 6 -5.56 16.42 10.34
CA ILE A 6 -4.77 15.97 11.48
C ILE A 6 -3.46 15.38 10.93
N PRO A 7 -2.29 15.95 11.27
CA PRO A 7 -1.01 15.38 10.88
C PRO A 7 -0.80 14.02 11.55
N PHE A 8 0.04 13.18 10.96
CA PHE A 8 0.48 11.96 11.63
C PHE A 8 1.31 12.31 12.85
N ILE A 9 1.16 11.51 13.90
CA ILE A 9 1.98 11.57 15.11
C ILE A 9 3.13 10.59 14.88
N GLY A 10 4.35 11.12 14.97
CA GLY A 10 5.54 10.33 14.72
C GLY A 10 5.61 9.12 15.64
N ARG A 11 6.06 7.98 15.10
CA ARG A 11 6.25 6.70 15.80
C ARG A 11 4.98 5.99 16.28
N GLU A 12 3.80 6.46 15.90
CA GLU A 12 2.53 5.82 16.21
C GLU A 12 2.04 4.88 15.10
N PHE A 13 1.05 4.04 15.44
CA PHE A 13 0.45 3.07 14.52
C PHE A 13 -0.79 3.63 13.81
N TYR A 14 -0.94 3.24 12.55
CA TYR A 14 -2.07 3.64 11.72
C TYR A 14 -2.59 2.48 10.88
N HIS A 15 -3.92 2.33 10.85
CA HIS A 15 -4.59 1.49 9.87
C HIS A 15 -4.84 2.29 8.59
N ILE A 16 -4.11 1.95 7.54
CA ILE A 16 -4.26 2.52 6.20
C ILE A 16 -5.17 1.66 5.34
N TYR A 17 -6.01 2.30 4.54
CA TYR A 17 -6.81 1.61 3.54
C TYR A 17 -7.10 2.50 2.33
N ASN A 18 -7.30 1.88 1.17
CA ASN A 18 -7.83 2.56 0.00
C ASN A 18 -8.62 1.57 -0.87
N ARG A 19 -9.56 2.09 -1.65
CA ARG A 19 -10.53 1.33 -2.46
C ARG A 19 -10.53 1.85 -3.89
N GLY A 20 -10.71 0.94 -4.85
CA GLY A 20 -10.90 1.29 -6.25
C GLY A 20 -12.18 2.11 -6.48
N ASN A 21 -12.13 3.08 -7.38
CA ASN A 21 -13.28 3.89 -7.74
C ASN A 21 -14.48 3.03 -8.16
N ASP A 22 -15.69 3.41 -7.76
CA ASP A 22 -16.91 2.62 -8.02
C ASP A 22 -16.79 1.16 -7.58
N LYS A 23 -16.07 0.91 -6.47
CA LYS A 23 -15.74 -0.44 -5.96
C LYS A 23 -15.04 -1.35 -6.98
N ARG A 24 -14.37 -0.78 -7.98
CA ARG A 24 -13.65 -1.49 -9.05
C ARG A 24 -12.62 -2.47 -8.50
N ILE A 25 -12.49 -3.61 -9.16
CA ILE A 25 -11.38 -4.55 -8.95
C ILE A 25 -10.06 -3.88 -9.34
N ILE A 26 -9.18 -3.69 -8.36
CA ILE A 26 -7.85 -3.12 -8.48
C ILE A 26 -6.76 -4.19 -8.56
N PHE A 27 -7.06 -5.44 -8.20
CA PHE A 27 -6.19 -6.61 -8.42
C PHE A 27 -6.96 -7.66 -9.23
N LYS A 28 -6.72 -7.70 -10.54
CA LYS A 28 -7.44 -8.56 -11.49
C LYS A 28 -6.84 -9.96 -11.61
N ASP A 29 -5.52 -10.06 -11.45
CA ASP A 29 -4.77 -11.30 -11.56
C ASP A 29 -3.54 -11.30 -10.63
N ASP A 30 -2.86 -12.43 -10.53
CA ASP A 30 -1.68 -12.63 -9.68
C ASP A 30 -0.56 -11.61 -9.92
N SER A 31 -0.42 -11.10 -11.14
CA SER A 31 0.64 -10.14 -11.43
C SER A 31 0.35 -8.78 -10.78
N ASP A 32 -0.92 -8.40 -10.61
CA ASP A 32 -1.31 -7.20 -9.89
C ASP A 32 -0.95 -7.31 -8.39
N TYR A 33 -1.24 -8.46 -7.77
CA TYR A 33 -0.89 -8.73 -6.36
C TYR A 33 0.63 -8.73 -6.17
N LYS A 34 1.37 -9.47 -7.01
CA LYS A 34 2.84 -9.52 -6.96
C LYS A 34 3.45 -8.14 -7.16
N ARG A 35 2.91 -7.35 -8.10
CA ARG A 35 3.33 -5.97 -8.34
C ARG A 35 3.11 -5.10 -7.11
N PHE A 36 1.95 -5.17 -6.48
CA PHE A 36 1.66 -4.35 -5.31
C PHE A 36 2.56 -4.69 -4.12
N ILE A 37 2.79 -5.98 -3.85
CA ILE A 37 3.72 -6.44 -2.79
C ILE A 37 5.14 -5.91 -3.05
N LEU A 38 5.60 -5.99 -4.29
CA LEU A 38 6.88 -5.41 -4.68
C LEU A 38 6.94 -3.89 -4.42
N LEU A 39 5.86 -3.16 -4.73
CA LEU A 39 5.79 -1.73 -4.47
C LEU A 39 5.73 -1.40 -2.97
N LEU A 40 5.12 -2.24 -2.13
CA LEU A 40 5.18 -2.08 -0.66
C LEU A 40 6.63 -2.04 -0.18
N TYR A 41 7.49 -2.87 -0.76
CA TYR A 41 8.92 -2.92 -0.45
C TYR A 41 9.66 -1.72 -1.05
N LEU A 42 9.57 -1.53 -2.37
CA LEU A 42 10.39 -0.54 -3.08
C LEU A 42 9.98 0.90 -2.80
N CYS A 43 8.68 1.20 -2.66
CA CYS A 43 8.24 2.57 -2.39
C CYS A 43 8.56 3.01 -0.95
N ASN A 44 8.85 2.07 -0.04
CA ASN A 44 9.28 2.34 1.32
C ASN A 44 10.80 2.55 1.38
N SER A 45 11.24 3.61 0.70
CA SER A 45 12.64 3.92 0.43
C SER A 45 12.80 5.42 0.24
N ASP A 46 13.82 6.02 0.84
CA ASP A 46 14.25 7.39 0.55
C ASP A 46 15.01 7.53 -0.78
N MET A 47 15.49 6.41 -1.32
CA MET A 47 16.20 6.37 -2.60
C MET A 47 15.26 6.46 -3.82
N PRO A 48 15.78 6.95 -4.97
CA PRO A 48 15.08 6.84 -6.25
C PRO A 48 14.93 5.37 -6.65
N VAL A 49 13.70 4.96 -6.99
CA VAL A 49 13.44 3.61 -7.50
C VAL A 49 12.95 3.68 -8.93
N HIS A 50 13.71 3.08 -9.84
CA HIS A 50 13.42 3.04 -11.28
C HIS A 50 12.79 1.70 -11.69
N ILE A 51 11.55 1.50 -11.24
CA ILE A 51 10.86 0.20 -11.35
C ILE A 51 10.70 -0.28 -12.80
N SER A 52 10.45 0.63 -13.75
CA SER A 52 10.32 0.30 -15.17
C SER A 52 11.61 -0.25 -15.77
N ASN A 53 12.76 0.33 -15.41
CA ASN A 53 14.05 -0.08 -15.93
C ASN A 53 14.41 -1.49 -15.43
N ASP A 54 14.12 -1.77 -14.17
CA ASP A 54 14.45 -3.05 -13.54
C ASP A 54 13.61 -4.22 -14.05
N LEU A 55 12.30 -4.00 -14.24
CA LEU A 55 11.43 -5.02 -14.83
C LEU A 55 11.75 -5.29 -16.30
N ASN A 56 12.08 -4.25 -17.07
CA ASN A 56 12.41 -4.39 -18.48
C ASN A 56 13.71 -5.18 -18.70
N GLN A 57 14.58 -5.28 -17.70
CA GLN A 57 15.78 -6.11 -17.70
C GLN A 57 15.50 -7.59 -17.37
N GLY A 58 14.25 -7.97 -17.11
CA GLY A 58 13.86 -9.37 -16.86
C GLY A 58 14.32 -9.91 -15.51
N LEU A 59 14.66 -9.03 -14.55
CA LEU A 59 15.07 -9.46 -13.22
C LEU A 59 13.94 -10.23 -12.50
N PRO A 60 14.23 -11.41 -11.91
CA PRO A 60 13.26 -12.11 -11.08
C PRO A 60 12.78 -11.26 -9.91
N LEU A 61 11.50 -11.38 -9.54
CA LEU A 61 10.91 -10.64 -8.41
C LEU A 61 11.73 -10.75 -7.12
N ILE A 62 12.29 -11.93 -6.84
CA ILE A 62 13.08 -12.18 -5.64
C ILE A 62 14.35 -11.32 -5.59
N GLU A 63 14.98 -11.03 -6.72
CA GLU A 63 16.16 -10.17 -6.80
C GLU A 63 15.80 -8.71 -6.51
N MET A 64 14.57 -8.31 -6.86
CA MET A 64 14.10 -6.95 -6.54
C MET A 64 13.96 -6.73 -5.04
N PHE A 65 13.61 -7.77 -4.26
CA PHE A 65 13.56 -7.70 -2.79
C PHE A 65 14.95 -7.70 -2.14
N LYS A 66 16.03 -7.93 -2.89
CA LYS A 66 17.41 -7.81 -2.40
C LYS A 66 18.00 -6.43 -2.63
N LYS A 67 17.33 -5.58 -3.41
CA LYS A 67 17.81 -4.23 -3.64
C LYS A 67 17.87 -3.47 -2.34
N ASP A 68 19.00 -2.80 -2.15
CA ASP A 68 19.11 -1.77 -1.14
C ASP A 68 18.05 -0.70 -1.40
N ARG A 69 17.39 -0.30 -0.32
CA ARG A 69 16.28 0.65 -0.33
C ARG A 69 16.54 1.82 0.62
N GLY A 70 17.77 2.00 1.10
CA GLY A 70 18.12 3.09 1.99
C GLY A 70 17.25 3.11 3.24
N GLU A 71 17.00 4.30 3.76
CA GLU A 71 16.15 4.49 4.93
C GLU A 71 14.67 4.30 4.56
N GLN A 72 13.95 3.65 5.48
CA GLN A 72 12.52 3.40 5.29
C GLN A 72 11.69 4.48 5.99
N PHE A 73 10.60 4.89 5.35
CA PHE A 73 9.67 5.88 5.90
C PHE A 73 8.77 5.29 6.98
N VAL A 74 8.44 4.01 6.87
CA VAL A 74 7.47 3.31 7.74
C VAL A 74 7.94 1.89 8.05
N ASP A 75 7.47 1.33 9.16
CA ASP A 75 7.48 -0.12 9.39
C ASP A 75 6.11 -0.67 8.98
N ILE A 76 6.09 -1.69 8.11
CA ILE A 76 4.86 -2.36 7.70
C ILE A 76 4.67 -3.58 8.61
N VAL A 77 3.62 -3.57 9.42
CA VAL A 77 3.35 -4.63 10.42
C VAL A 77 2.59 -5.78 9.78
N THR A 78 1.51 -5.47 9.05
CA THR A 78 0.71 -6.46 8.31
C THR A 78 -0.04 -5.77 7.18
N TYR A 79 -0.49 -6.55 6.19
CA TYR A 79 -1.32 -6.07 5.10
C TYR A 79 -2.29 -7.15 4.61
N CYS A 80 -3.38 -6.71 3.99
CA CYS A 80 -4.36 -7.54 3.30
C CYS A 80 -4.71 -6.89 1.96
N LEU A 81 -4.66 -7.67 0.88
CA LEU A 81 -5.00 -7.23 -0.46
C LEU A 81 -6.30 -7.92 -0.87
N MET A 82 -7.37 -7.15 -0.98
CA MET A 82 -8.70 -7.61 -1.40
C MET A 82 -8.92 -7.16 -2.85
N PRO A 83 -9.71 -7.86 -3.67
CA PRO A 83 -9.83 -7.57 -5.10
C PRO A 83 -10.08 -6.09 -5.44
N ASN A 84 -10.87 -5.38 -4.64
CA ASN A 84 -11.21 -3.96 -4.86
C ASN A 84 -10.66 -2.96 -3.81
N HIS A 85 -9.89 -3.41 -2.81
CA HIS A 85 -9.33 -2.52 -1.79
C HIS A 85 -8.14 -3.17 -1.08
N PHE A 86 -7.39 -2.41 -0.29
CA PHE A 86 -6.34 -2.96 0.56
C PHE A 86 -6.41 -2.38 1.96
N HIS A 87 -5.80 -3.10 2.90
CA HIS A 87 -5.57 -2.67 4.28
C HIS A 87 -4.10 -2.86 4.63
N ILE A 88 -3.49 -1.91 5.32
CA ILE A 88 -2.10 -1.97 5.77
C ILE A 88 -2.06 -1.43 7.20
N LEU A 89 -1.46 -2.18 8.12
CA LEU A 89 -1.09 -1.68 9.44
C LEU A 89 0.36 -1.21 9.36
N ILE A 90 0.58 0.07 9.62
CA ILE A 90 1.91 0.67 9.54
C ILE A 90 2.23 1.48 10.78
N LYS A 91 3.52 1.59 11.09
CA LYS A 91 4.07 2.50 12.07
C LYS A 91 4.91 3.55 11.37
N GLU A 92 4.73 4.82 11.71
CA GLU A 92 5.56 5.88 11.14
C GLU A 92 7.00 5.81 11.68
N LYS A 93 8.02 5.86 10.82
CA LYS A 93 9.43 5.92 11.27
C LYS A 93 9.98 7.34 11.25
N THR A 94 9.60 8.10 10.23
CA THR A 94 10.04 9.48 9.98
C THR A 94 8.81 10.37 9.89
N ASP A 95 8.87 11.60 10.40
CA ASP A 95 7.75 12.54 10.34
C ASP A 95 7.24 12.74 8.90
N GLY A 96 5.96 12.53 8.68
CA GLY A 96 5.33 12.60 7.35
C GLY A 96 5.67 11.41 6.43
N GLY A 97 6.38 10.41 6.94
CA GLY A 97 6.81 9.21 6.23
C GLY A 97 5.63 8.41 5.68
N ILE A 98 4.52 8.34 6.41
CA ILE A 98 3.30 7.66 5.93
C ILE A 98 2.79 8.32 4.64
N SER A 99 2.68 9.65 4.64
CA SER A 99 2.20 10.41 3.47
C SER A 99 3.13 10.22 2.27
N THR A 100 4.44 10.32 2.49
CA THR A 100 5.46 10.14 1.45
C THR A 100 5.41 8.73 0.86
N PHE A 101 5.42 7.72 1.72
CA PHE A 101 5.32 6.31 1.32
C PHE A 101 4.05 6.02 0.52
N MET A 102 2.88 6.41 1.05
CA MET A 102 1.60 6.16 0.38
C MET A 102 1.46 6.94 -0.93
N GLY A 103 2.04 8.14 -1.03
CA GLY A 103 2.11 8.91 -2.27
C GLY A 103 2.93 8.19 -3.35
N LYS A 104 4.10 7.65 -3.00
CA LYS A 104 4.94 6.84 -3.89
C LYS A 104 4.21 5.57 -4.32
N LEU A 105 3.66 4.82 -3.37
CA LEU A 105 2.95 3.56 -3.60
C LEU A 105 1.74 3.73 -4.52
N ALA A 106 0.84 4.67 -4.19
CA ALA A 106 -0.39 4.88 -4.95
C ALA A 106 -0.09 5.33 -6.37
N THR A 107 0.84 6.27 -6.55
CA THR A 107 1.25 6.77 -7.86
C THR A 107 1.82 5.64 -8.73
N ALA A 108 2.81 4.90 -8.20
CA ALA A 108 3.45 3.81 -8.94
C ALA A 108 2.46 2.72 -9.34
N TYR A 109 1.51 2.38 -8.46
CA TYR A 109 0.52 1.35 -8.75
C TYR A 109 -0.53 1.82 -9.76
N VAL A 110 -1.04 3.06 -9.64
CA VAL A 110 -1.97 3.62 -10.63
C VAL A 110 -1.34 3.67 -12.02
N MET A 111 -0.07 4.09 -12.12
CA MET A 111 0.66 4.11 -13.39
C MET A 111 0.75 2.70 -13.99
N TYR A 112 1.21 1.72 -13.22
CA TYR A 112 1.27 0.33 -13.65
C TYR A 112 -0.08 -0.20 -14.12
N PHE A 113 -1.12 -0.04 -13.28
CA PHE A 113 -2.45 -0.56 -13.56
C PHE A 113 -3.03 0.08 -14.82
N ASN A 114 -2.85 1.39 -14.98
CA ASN A 114 -3.31 2.12 -16.15
C ASN A 114 -2.60 1.67 -17.43
N THR A 115 -1.28 1.56 -17.42
CA THR A 115 -0.51 1.08 -18.57
C THR A 115 -0.90 -0.35 -18.94
N LYS A 116 -0.96 -1.26 -17.96
CA LYS A 116 -1.33 -2.67 -18.18
C LYS A 116 -2.73 -2.84 -18.78
N ASN A 117 -3.67 -1.96 -18.41
CA ASN A 117 -5.08 -2.07 -18.80
C ASN A 117 -5.49 -1.02 -19.85
N GLU A 118 -4.53 -0.37 -20.53
CA GLU A 118 -4.75 0.68 -21.53
C GLU A 118 -5.73 1.78 -21.07
N ARG A 119 -5.67 2.11 -19.78
CA ARG A 119 -6.58 3.03 -19.10
C ARG A 119 -5.91 4.37 -18.81
N LYS A 120 -6.74 5.40 -18.61
CA LYS A 120 -6.32 6.70 -18.07
C LYS A 120 -7.20 7.09 -16.87
N GLY A 121 -6.73 8.03 -16.05
CA GLY A 121 -7.47 8.58 -14.92
C GLY A 121 -7.20 7.92 -13.57
N SER A 122 -7.96 8.32 -12.55
CA SER A 122 -7.81 7.86 -11.16
C SER A 122 -8.16 6.37 -11.02
N LEU A 123 -7.43 5.64 -10.17
CA LEU A 123 -7.78 4.25 -9.81
C LEU A 123 -8.57 4.17 -8.52
N PHE A 124 -8.21 5.01 -7.54
CA PHE A 124 -8.78 5.02 -6.20
C PHE A 124 -9.88 6.08 -6.06
N GLU A 125 -10.80 5.87 -5.11
CA GLU A 125 -11.90 6.82 -4.79
C GLU A 125 -11.37 8.17 -4.27
N GLY A 126 -10.17 8.18 -3.68
CA GLY A 126 -9.53 9.40 -3.21
C GLY A 126 -8.16 9.12 -2.57
N PRO A 127 -7.67 10.08 -1.74
CA PRO A 127 -6.55 9.83 -0.86
C PRO A 127 -6.83 8.62 0.04
N PHE A 128 -5.77 7.98 0.53
CA PHE A 128 -5.91 6.86 1.45
C PHE A 128 -6.58 7.29 2.76
N GLY A 129 -7.44 6.42 3.29
CA GLY A 129 -7.91 6.52 4.66
C GLY A 129 -6.79 6.16 5.63
N ALA A 130 -6.70 6.85 6.77
CA ALA A 130 -5.88 6.38 7.88
C ALA A 130 -6.60 6.58 9.19
N LYS A 131 -6.57 5.56 10.05
CA LYS A 131 -7.12 5.62 11.41
C LYS A 131 -5.98 5.43 12.40
N HIS A 132 -5.81 6.39 13.31
CA HIS A 132 -4.83 6.33 14.39
C HIS A 132 -5.18 5.18 15.33
N ILE A 133 -4.15 4.49 15.82
CA ILE A 133 -4.25 3.39 16.78
C ILE A 133 -3.44 3.82 18.00
N ASP A 134 -4.14 4.22 19.05
CA ASP A 134 -3.60 4.83 20.25
C ASP A 134 -3.60 3.90 21.48
N THR A 135 -4.04 2.65 21.33
CA THR A 135 -4.01 1.63 22.38
C THR A 135 -3.58 0.26 21.87
N ASP A 136 -2.98 -0.55 22.74
CA ASP A 136 -2.53 -1.91 22.43
C ASP A 136 -3.70 -2.86 22.16
N GLU A 137 -4.84 -2.70 22.86
CA GLU A 137 -6.05 -3.47 22.60
C GLU A 137 -6.56 -3.20 21.19
N TYR A 138 -6.56 -1.93 20.78
CA TYR A 138 -7.01 -1.56 19.46
C TYR A 138 -6.01 -2.01 18.37
N LEU A 139 -4.72 -2.00 18.67
CA LEU A 139 -3.67 -2.55 17.80
C LEU A 139 -3.87 -4.05 17.56
N ASN A 140 -4.09 -4.83 18.63
CA ASN A 140 -4.36 -6.27 18.55
C ASN A 140 -5.63 -6.55 17.74
N TRP A 141 -6.70 -5.79 17.99
CA TRP A 141 -7.94 -5.93 17.24
C TRP A 141 -7.75 -5.64 15.75
N ILE A 142 -7.06 -4.55 15.39
CA ILE A 142 -6.78 -4.20 13.99
C ILE A 142 -5.92 -5.26 13.31
N PHE A 143 -4.90 -5.77 14.00
CA PHE A 143 -4.04 -6.83 13.47
C PHE A 143 -4.87 -8.06 13.07
N SER A 144 -5.72 -8.56 13.98
CA SER A 144 -6.63 -9.67 13.69
C SER A 144 -7.64 -9.32 12.59
N TYR A 145 -8.25 -8.14 12.64
CA TYR A 145 -9.21 -7.67 11.63
C TYR A 145 -8.61 -7.72 10.22
N ILE A 146 -7.37 -7.22 10.03
CA ILE A 146 -6.70 -7.22 8.72
C ILE A 146 -6.51 -8.66 8.21
N HIS A 147 -6.01 -9.57 9.03
CA HIS A 147 -5.81 -10.97 8.64
C HIS A 147 -7.11 -11.72 8.33
N LEU A 148 -8.22 -11.33 8.97
CA LEU A 148 -9.53 -11.95 8.76
C LEU A 148 -10.32 -11.37 7.58
N ASN A 149 -9.87 -10.27 6.96
CA ASN A 149 -10.59 -9.69 5.81
C ASN A 149 -10.81 -10.66 4.64
N PRO A 150 -9.85 -11.52 4.25
CA PRO A 150 -10.05 -12.48 3.16
C PRO A 150 -11.14 -13.52 3.42
N VAL A 151 -11.54 -13.76 4.69
CA VAL A 151 -12.65 -14.67 5.01
C VAL A 151 -13.93 -14.24 4.29
N LYS A 152 -14.13 -12.92 4.13
CA LYS A 152 -15.25 -12.31 3.39
C LYS A 152 -15.30 -12.67 1.90
N LEU A 153 -14.23 -13.23 1.33
CA LEU A 153 -14.21 -13.71 -0.05
C LEU A 153 -14.87 -15.08 -0.19
N ILE A 154 -14.86 -15.87 0.88
CA ILE A 154 -15.38 -17.24 0.95
C ILE A 154 -16.76 -17.21 1.58
N ASP A 155 -16.88 -16.54 2.73
CA ASP A 155 -18.12 -16.39 3.47
C ASP A 155 -18.67 -14.98 3.24
N LYS A 156 -19.64 -14.91 2.33
CA LYS A 156 -20.34 -13.68 2.00
C LYS A 156 -21.63 -13.68 2.84
N ASP A 157 -21.51 -13.28 4.10
CA ASP A 157 -22.67 -12.92 4.90
C ASP A 157 -23.61 -11.98 4.13
#